data_AF-A0A317W9L0-F1
#
_entry.id   AF-A0A317W9L0-F1
#
_cell.length_a   1.000
_cell.length_b   1.000
_cell.length_c   1.000
_cell.angle_alpha   90.00
_cell.angle_beta   90.00
_cell.angle_gamma   90.00
#
_symmetry.space_group_name_H-M   'P 1'
#
loop_
_entity.id
_entity.type
_entity.pdbx_description
1 polymer ?
#
loop_
_entity_poly.entity_id
_entity_poly.type
_entity_poly.pdbx_seq_one_letter_code
_entity_poly.pdbx_strand_id
1 'polypeptide(L)'
;MASIHPSKASKRLLIFQETRDPQSPTQNVYLAVNKLGLPICGAGPELPSVLELPLRILRAFTEIFNQPKYKGWAIVGAGPYHDTSEEGKYYAVVLEQIQPMESAGVMVQG
;
A
#
# COMPACT_ATOMS: atom_id res chain seq x y z
N MET A 1 -14.80 6.57 -32.68
CA MET A 1 -13.51 6.23 -32.05
C MET A 1 -13.75 5.95 -30.58
N ALA A 2 -13.70 4.69 -30.16
CA ALA A 2 -13.82 4.35 -28.75
C ALA A 2 -12.53 4.77 -28.04
N SER A 3 -12.62 5.75 -27.14
CA SER A 3 -11.52 6.06 -26.23
C SER A 3 -11.43 4.88 -25.27
N ILE A 4 -10.40 4.04 -25.44
CA ILE A 4 -10.02 3.04 -24.44
C ILE A 4 -9.54 3.86 -23.24
N HIS A 5 -10.45 4.20 -22.33
CA HIS A 5 -10.03 4.68 -21.03
C HIS A 5 -9.26 3.51 -20.41
N PRO A 6 -7.95 3.65 -20.11
CA PRO A 6 -7.30 2.64 -19.28
C PRO A 6 -8.15 2.55 -18.02
N SER A 7 -8.63 1.36 -17.69
CA SER A 7 -9.31 1.12 -16.42
C SER A 7 -8.45 1.76 -15.34
N LYS A 8 -8.91 2.88 -14.78
CA LYS A 8 -8.11 3.71 -13.88
C LYS A 8 -7.59 2.78 -12.79
N ALA A 9 -6.29 2.47 -12.81
CA ALA A 9 -5.75 1.46 -11.92
C ALA A 9 -6.15 1.84 -10.50
N SER A 10 -6.79 0.91 -9.79
CA SER A 10 -7.28 1.19 -8.44
C SER A 10 -6.06 1.44 -7.55
N LYS A 11 -5.91 2.65 -7.04
CA LYS A 11 -4.83 3.01 -6.12
C LYS A 11 -5.34 3.02 -4.69
N ARG A 12 -4.48 2.60 -3.75
CA ARG A 12 -4.77 2.65 -2.32
C ARG A 12 -3.59 3.22 -1.55
N LEU A 13 -3.87 4.08 -0.60
CA LEU A 13 -2.90 4.56 0.37
C LEU A 13 -3.00 3.72 1.65
N LEU A 14 -1.90 3.09 2.02
CA LEU A 14 -1.71 2.45 3.32
C LEU A 14 -0.78 3.30 4.17
N ILE A 15 -1.08 3.36 5.46
CA ILE A 15 -0.25 4.00 6.48
C ILE A 15 0.21 2.88 7.43
N PHE A 16 1.51 2.83 7.69
CA PHE A 16 2.14 1.89 8.60
C PHE A 16 2.78 2.63 9.76
N GLN A 17 2.54 2.17 10.98
CA GLN A 17 3.25 2.64 12.17
C GLN A 17 4.44 1.72 12.44
N GLU A 18 5.62 2.30 12.64
CA GLU A 18 6.81 1.61 13.15
C GLU A 18 6.66 1.45 14.67
N THR A 19 6.70 0.21 15.14
CA THR A 19 6.61 -0.14 16.56
C THR A 19 7.59 -1.26 16.88
N ARG A 20 7.81 -1.56 18.17
CA ARG A 20 8.68 -2.66 18.62
C ARG A 20 7.88 -3.94 18.71
N ASP A 21 8.49 -5.05 18.30
CA ASP A 21 7.88 -6.36 18.49
C ASP A 21 7.76 -6.66 20.00
N PRO A 22 6.55 -6.96 20.52
CA PRO A 22 6.37 -7.32 21.92
C PRO A 22 7.16 -8.57 22.34
N GLN A 23 7.41 -9.49 21.41
CA GLN A 23 8.17 -10.71 21.64
C GLN A 23 9.68 -10.51 21.45
N SER A 24 10.10 -9.47 20.72
CA SER A 24 11.50 -9.15 20.46
C SER A 24 11.71 -7.62 20.41
N PRO A 25 11.92 -6.95 21.56
CA PRO A 25 11.92 -5.49 21.65
C PRO A 25 13.08 -4.82 20.90
N THR A 26 14.04 -5.59 20.38
CA THR A 26 15.13 -5.13 19.52
C THR A 26 14.73 -5.06 18.04
N GLN A 27 13.60 -5.66 17.66
CA GLN A 27 13.11 -5.71 16.30
C GLN A 27 11.95 -4.73 16.11
N ASN A 28 12.03 -3.95 15.03
CA ASN A 28 10.92 -3.11 14.60
C ASN A 28 9.96 -3.93 13.74
N VAL A 29 8.65 -3.73 13.97
CA VAL A 29 7.56 -4.22 13.14
C VAL A 29 6.75 -3.03 12.60
N TYR A 30 6.08 -3.24 11.48
CA TYR A 30 5.35 -2.19 10.77
C TYR A 30 3.89 -2.60 10.67
N LEU A 31 3.03 -1.94 11.44
CA LEU A 31 1.62 -2.28 11.55
C LEU A 31 0.78 -1.34 10.70
N ALA A 32 -0.03 -1.89 9.79
CA ALA A 32 -0.96 -1.10 9.00
C ALA A 32 -2.03 -0.51 9.93
N VAL A 33 -2.12 0.82 9.98
CA VAL A 33 -3.16 1.52 10.78
C VAL A 33 -4.49 1.50 10.04
N ASN A 34 -4.47 1.54 8.70
CA ASN A 34 -5.66 1.49 7.85
C ASN A 34 -5.68 0.22 6.98
N LYS A 35 -6.12 -0.90 7.55
CA LYS A 35 -6.02 -2.24 6.91
C LYS A 35 -6.67 -2.35 5.52
N LEU A 36 -7.70 -1.57 5.22
CA LEU A 36 -8.38 -1.58 3.91
C LEU A 36 -7.71 -0.68 2.87
N GLY A 37 -6.84 0.24 3.30
CA GLY A 37 -6.31 1.34 2.51
C GLY A 37 -7.35 2.41 2.20
N LEU A 38 -6.91 3.66 2.10
CA LEU A 38 -7.75 4.76 1.62
C LEU A 38 -7.77 4.70 0.08
N PRO A 39 -8.95 4.59 -0.57
CA PRO A 39 -9.03 4.59 -2.02
C PRO A 39 -8.60 5.95 -2.58
N ILE A 40 -7.81 5.91 -3.66
CA ILE A 40 -7.35 7.11 -4.35
C ILE A 40 -7.99 7.18 -5.73
N CYS A 41 -8.61 8.32 -6.02
CA CYS A 41 -9.04 8.69 -7.36
C CYS A 41 -7.98 9.61 -8.01
N GLY A 42 -7.45 9.26 -9.18
CA GLY A 42 -6.51 10.11 -9.92
C GLY A 42 -5.05 9.73 -9.70
N ALA A 43 -4.15 10.72 -9.76
CA ALA A 43 -2.70 10.47 -9.68
C ALA A 43 -2.29 9.90 -8.31
N GLY A 44 -2.93 10.34 -7.23
CA GLY A 44 -2.54 10.03 -5.86
C GLY A 44 -1.50 11.02 -5.30
N PRO A 45 -1.13 10.87 -4.02
CA PRO A 45 -0.10 11.71 -3.42
C PRO A 45 1.26 11.41 -4.05
N GLU A 46 2.07 12.45 -4.26
CA GLU A 46 3.45 12.30 -4.69
C GLU A 46 4.28 11.83 -3.49
N LEU A 47 4.74 10.59 -3.55
CA LEU A 47 5.65 9.99 -2.58
C LEU A 47 7.00 9.72 -3.24
N PRO A 48 8.10 9.72 -2.47
CA PRO A 48 9.42 9.35 -2.99
C PRO A 48 9.43 7.90 -3.47
N SER A 49 10.48 7.57 -4.22
CA SER A 49 10.71 6.20 -4.65
C SER A 49 10.88 5.30 -3.43
N VAL A 50 10.27 4.11 -3.48
CA VAL A 50 10.44 3.10 -2.43
C VAL A 50 11.91 2.79 -2.17
N LEU A 51 12.77 2.93 -3.18
CA LEU A 51 14.22 2.70 -3.08
C LEU A 51 14.96 3.73 -2.20
N GLU A 52 14.33 4.86 -1.90
CA GLU A 52 14.88 5.88 -0.99
C GLU A 52 14.67 5.51 0.49
N LEU A 53 13.88 4.46 0.77
CA LEU A 53 13.70 3.96 2.12
C LEU A 53 14.94 3.20 2.62
N PRO A 54 15.25 3.30 3.94
CA PRO A 54 16.26 2.46 4.56
C PRO A 54 16.02 0.95 4.31
N LEU A 55 17.09 0.18 4.12
CA LEU A 55 17.05 -1.26 3.83
C LEU A 55 16.17 -2.08 4.81
N ARG A 56 16.16 -1.70 6.09
CA ARG A 56 15.31 -2.36 7.11
C ARG A 56 13.82 -2.26 6.79
N ILE A 57 13.39 -1.16 6.17
CA ILE A 57 12.01 -0.91 5.81
C ILE A 57 11.69 -1.62 4.51
N LEU A 58 12.58 -1.54 3.52
CA LEU A 58 12.47 -2.29 2.27
C LEU A 58 12.24 -3.77 2.54
N ARG A 59 13.03 -4.36 3.44
CA ARG A 59 12.86 -5.75 3.88
C ARG A 59 11.49 -5.99 4.50
N ALA A 60 11.09 -5.17 5.48
CA ALA A 60 9.80 -5.33 6.15
C ALA A 60 8.61 -5.20 5.19
N PHE A 61 8.64 -4.21 4.29
CA PHE A 61 7.61 -4.03 3.29
C PHE A 61 7.57 -5.19 2.30
N THR A 62 8.72 -5.71 1.88
CA THR A 62 8.78 -6.92 1.06
C THR A 62 8.07 -8.10 1.75
N GLU A 63 8.37 -8.33 3.04
CA GLU A 63 7.73 -9.39 3.83
C GLU A 63 6.21 -9.17 3.98
N ILE A 64 5.78 -7.92 4.22
CA ILE A 64 4.36 -7.55 4.34
C ILE A 64 3.61 -7.74 3.03
N PHE A 65 4.13 -7.21 1.92
CA PHE A 65 3.46 -7.20 0.62
C PHE A 65 3.56 -8.52 -0.15
N ASN A 66 4.40 -9.46 0.30
CA ASN A 66 4.36 -10.85 -0.16
C ASN A 66 3.18 -11.66 0.41
N GLN A 67 2.42 -11.12 1.37
CA GLN A 67 1.24 -11.80 1.90
C GLN A 67 0.15 -11.97 0.83
N PRO A 68 -0.63 -13.08 0.84
CA PRO A 68 -1.65 -13.35 -0.19
C PRO A 68 -2.67 -12.22 -0.41
N LYS A 69 -3.00 -11.46 0.64
CA LYS A 69 -3.95 -10.34 0.57
C LYS A 69 -3.50 -9.18 -0.34
N TYR A 70 -2.20 -9.08 -0.63
CA TYR A 70 -1.62 -8.07 -1.51
C TYR A 70 -1.25 -8.63 -2.89
N LYS A 71 -1.64 -9.87 -3.20
CA LYS A 71 -1.47 -10.43 -4.55
C LYS A 71 -2.15 -9.52 -5.57
N GLY A 72 -1.42 -9.19 -6.63
CA GLY A 72 -1.91 -8.29 -7.69
C GLY A 72 -1.82 -6.79 -7.36
N TRP A 73 -1.13 -6.42 -6.28
CA TRP A 73 -0.80 -5.04 -5.93
C TRP A 73 0.71 -4.80 -6.02
N ALA A 74 1.12 -3.63 -6.51
CA ALA A 74 2.51 -3.20 -6.55
C ALA A 74 2.67 -1.88 -5.78
N ILE A 75 3.81 -1.72 -5.11
CA ILE A 75 4.20 -0.44 -4.49
C ILE A 75 4.64 0.50 -5.60
N VAL A 76 4.01 1.67 -5.70
CA VAL A 76 4.37 2.71 -6.68
C VAL A 76 4.98 3.96 -6.03
N GLY A 77 4.91 4.06 -4.70
CA GLY A 77 5.56 5.13 -3.94
C GLY A 77 5.48 4.82 -2.46
N ALA A 78 6.52 5.18 -1.71
CA ALA A 78 6.53 5.00 -0.27
C ALA A 78 7.50 5.97 0.41
N GLY A 79 7.13 6.49 1.56
CA GLY A 79 7.94 7.48 2.27
C GLY A 79 7.52 7.67 3.73
N PRO A 80 8.33 8.35 4.54
CA PRO A 80 7.93 8.79 5.87
C PRO A 80 6.65 9.62 5.80
N TYR A 81 5.70 9.33 6.68
CA TYR A 81 4.48 10.11 6.85
C TYR A 81 4.58 10.86 8.18
N HIS A 82 4.60 12.20 8.08
CA HIS A 82 4.66 13.06 9.25
C HIS A 82 3.25 13.53 9.60
N ASP A 83 2.69 12.95 10.65
CA ASP A 83 1.46 13.43 11.25
C ASP A 83 1.82 14.25 12.50
N THR A 84 1.50 15.54 12.50
CA THR A 84 1.76 16.41 13.66
C THR A 84 0.75 16.22 14.79
N SER A 85 -0.36 15.54 14.52
CA SER A 85 -1.44 15.30 15.48
C SER A 85 -1.28 13.97 16.23
N GLU A 86 -0.46 13.04 15.72
CA GLU A 86 -0.27 11.70 16.29
C GLU A 86 1.19 11.47 16.69
N GLU A 87 1.43 10.95 17.90
CA GLU A 87 2.77 10.55 18.32
C GLU A 87 3.20 9.24 17.65
N GLY A 88 4.39 9.23 17.05
CA GLY A 88 5.00 8.02 16.52
C GLY A 88 5.68 8.23 15.19
N LYS A 89 6.11 7.12 14.60
CA LYS A 89 6.80 7.11 13.32
C LYS A 89 6.00 6.33 12.30
N TYR A 90 5.57 7.01 11.25
CA TYR A 90 4.67 6.46 10.25
C TYR A 90 5.28 6.48 8.86
N TYR A 91 4.77 5.61 8.01
CA TYR A 91 5.13 5.52 6.60
C TYR A 91 3.89 5.40 5.75
N ALA A 92 3.84 6.20 4.69
CA ALA A 92 2.84 6.11 3.65
C ALA A 92 3.34 5.17 2.56
N VAL A 93 2.44 4.32 2.05
CA VAL A 93 2.70 3.42 0.92
C VAL A 93 1.52 3.50 -0.04
N VAL A 94 1.78 3.89 -1.28
CA VAL A 94 0.79 3.84 -2.35
C VAL A 94 0.94 2.52 -3.09
N LEU A 95 -0.16 1.79 -3.14
CA LEU A 95 -0.29 0.59 -3.95
C LEU A 95 -1.08 0.89 -5.22
N GLU A 96 -0.67 0.27 -6.31
CA GLU A 96 -1.41 0.22 -7.57
C GLU A 96 -1.73 -1.23 -7.92
N GLN A 97 -2.97 -1.47 -8.33
CA GLN A 97 -3.41 -2.79 -8.77
C GLN A 97 -2.82 -3.10 -10.17
N ILE A 98 -1.98 -4.14 -10.25
CA ILE A 98 -1.29 -4.56 -11.50
C ILE A 98 -2.04 -5.60 -12.31
N GLN A 99 -3.02 -6.28 -11.70
CA GLN A 99 -3.94 -7.18 -12.39
C GLN A 99 -5.35 -6.69 -12.11
N PRO A 100 -6.19 -6.42 -13.13
CA PRO A 100 -7.61 -6.25 -12.87
C PRO A 100 -8.05 -7.48 -12.10
N MET A 101 -8.63 -7.29 -10.91
CA MET A 101 -9.37 -8.36 -10.26
C MET A 101 -10.36 -8.80 -11.33
N GLU A 102 -10.22 -10.02 -11.86
CA GLU A 102 -11.32 -10.63 -12.59
C GLU A 102 -12.50 -10.53 -11.64
N SER A 103 -13.38 -9.57 -11.93
CA SER A 103 -14.65 -9.46 -11.25
C SER A 103 -15.27 -10.83 -11.44
N ALA A 104 -15.54 -11.53 -10.34
CA ALA A 104 -16.22 -12.80 -10.36
C ALA A 104 -17.50 -12.60 -11.18
N GLY A 105 -17.45 -13.02 -12.44
CA GLY A 105 -18.56 -12.92 -13.34
C GLY A 105 -19.54 -14.04 -12.99
N VAL A 106 -20.78 -13.68 -12.70
CA VAL A 106 -21.91 -14.45 -13.22
C VAL A 106 -22.92 -13.45 -13.75
N MET A 107 -23.00 -13.43 -15.08
CA MET A 107 -24.15 -12.95 -15.83
C MET A 107 -25.40 -13.70 -15.32
N VAL A 108 -26.45 -12.99 -14.93
CA VAL A 108 -27.79 -13.58 -14.83
C VAL A 108 -28.59 -13.01 -15.98
N GLN A 109 -28.85 -13.85 -16.98
CA GLN A 109 -29.82 -13.60 -18.03
C GLN A 109 -31.21 -13.43 -17.41
N GLY A 110 -31.96 -12.46 -17.93
CA GLY A 110 -33.41 -12.32 -17.78
C GLY A 110 -33.94 -11.59 -18.99
#